data_AF-A0A519SFL0-F1
#
_entry.id   AF-A0A519SFL0-F1
#
_cell.length_a   1.000
_cell.length_b   1.000
_cell.length_c   1.000
_cell.angle_alpha   90.00
_cell.angle_beta   90.00
_cell.angle_gamma   90.00
#
_symmetry.space_group_name_H-M   'P 1'
#
loop_
_entity.id
_entity.type
_entity.pdbx_description
1 polymer ?
#
loop_
_entity_poly.entity_id
_entity_poly.type
_entity_poly.pdbx_seq_one_letter_code
_entity_poly.pdbx_strand_id
1 'polypeptide(L)'
;MRKIHQVFLLINICTIAACKQNLTLKDQSFELVNVTGSVVNLNGEEVLKIERDLKALPFDIKHLGATVNGPLYAKLKNTDFENGTIEVKVLSRIQKNTPYPDSWGFIGLAFR
;
A
#
# COMPACT_ATOMS: atom_id res chain seq x y z
N MET A 1 -13.48 -12.72 -44.21
CA MET A 1 -14.07 -12.45 -42.87
C MET A 1 -13.29 -13.05 -41.68
N ARG A 2 -12.51 -14.14 -41.84
CA ARG A 2 -11.72 -14.77 -40.76
C ARG A 2 -10.60 -13.90 -40.17
N LYS A 3 -10.01 -12.99 -40.95
CA LYS A 3 -8.88 -12.15 -40.49
C LYS A 3 -9.29 -10.98 -39.59
N ILE A 4 -10.52 -10.47 -39.71
CA ILE A 4 -11.01 -9.35 -38.89
C ILE A 4 -11.33 -9.82 -37.46
N HIS A 5 -11.83 -11.05 -37.28
CA HIS A 5 -12.06 -11.63 -35.96
C HIS A 5 -10.74 -11.98 -35.24
N GLN A 6 -9.67 -12.32 -35.97
CA GLN A 6 -8.37 -12.56 -35.36
C GLN A 6 -7.69 -11.28 -34.84
N VAL A 7 -7.95 -10.13 -35.48
CA VAL A 7 -7.43 -8.83 -35.01
C VAL A 7 -8.13 -8.37 -33.72
N PHE A 8 -9.43 -8.64 -33.57
CA PHE A 8 -10.16 -8.32 -32.33
C PHE A 8 -9.75 -9.21 -31.14
N LEU A 9 -9.26 -10.42 -31.38
CA LEU A 9 -8.80 -11.34 -30.33
C LEU A 9 -7.44 -10.94 -29.75
N LEU A 10 -6.57 -10.29 -30.54
CA LEU A 10 -5.23 -9.84 -30.08
C LEU A 10 -5.26 -8.55 -29.24
N ILE A 11 -6.29 -7.72 -29.37
CA ILE A 11 -6.44 -6.48 -28.57
C ILE A 11 -6.88 -6.74 -27.12
N ASN A 12 -7.46 -7.91 -26.83
CA ASN A 12 -7.98 -8.24 -25.50
C ASN A 12 -6.93 -8.74 -24.48
N ILE A 13 -5.67 -8.96 -24.87
CA ILE A 13 -4.64 -9.53 -23.97
C ILE A 13 -3.83 -8.46 -23.23
N CYS A 14 -4.00 -7.16 -23.53
CA CYS A 14 -3.09 -6.12 -23.04
C CYS A 14 -3.42 -5.51 -21.67
N THR A 15 -4.45 -5.96 -20.95
CA THR A 15 -4.94 -5.20 -19.79
C THR A 15 -5.11 -6.02 -18.52
N ILE A 16 -4.03 -6.49 -17.89
CA ILE A 16 -3.88 -6.47 -16.41
C ILE A 16 -2.37 -6.54 -16.02
N ALA A 17 -1.55 -5.59 -16.48
CA ALA A 17 -0.30 -5.34 -15.76
C ALA A 17 -0.66 -4.51 -14.52
N ALA A 18 -0.95 -5.18 -13.40
CA ALA A 18 -1.05 -4.50 -12.11
C ALA A 18 0.34 -3.93 -11.78
N CYS A 19 0.56 -2.66 -12.11
CA CYS A 19 1.80 -1.96 -11.78
C CYS A 19 1.94 -1.94 -10.25
N LYS A 20 2.86 -2.77 -9.75
CA LYS A 20 3.26 -2.75 -8.35
C LYS A 20 3.88 -1.38 -8.08
N GLN A 21 3.24 -0.57 -7.23
CA GLN A 21 3.73 0.77 -6.91
C GLN A 21 4.97 0.63 -6.04
N ASN A 22 6.13 0.87 -6.64
CA ASN A 22 7.39 1.03 -5.90
C ASN A 22 7.50 2.49 -5.49
N LEU A 23 7.54 2.74 -4.18
CA LEU A 23 7.67 4.08 -3.61
C LEU A 23 9.07 4.24 -3.04
N THR A 24 9.74 5.33 -3.37
CA THR A 24 11.12 5.56 -2.95
C THR A 24 11.20 6.78 -2.06
N LEU A 25 11.81 6.64 -0.89
CA LEU A 25 12.19 7.73 0.00
C LEU A 25 13.72 7.75 0.09
N LYS A 26 14.35 8.81 -0.45
CA LYS A 26 15.81 8.88 -0.63
C LYS A 26 16.31 7.66 -1.42
N ASP A 27 17.16 6.82 -0.83
CA ASP A 27 17.69 5.61 -1.45
C ASP A 27 16.93 4.34 -1.06
N GLN A 28 15.86 4.47 -0.26
CA GLN A 28 15.07 3.34 0.24
C GLN A 28 13.84 3.10 -0.62
N SER A 29 13.72 1.90 -1.17
CA SER A 29 12.56 1.49 -1.96
C SER A 29 11.59 0.65 -1.14
N PHE A 30 10.30 0.92 -1.29
CA PHE A 30 9.22 0.28 -0.55
C PHE A 30 8.22 -0.37 -1.50
N GLU A 31 7.84 -1.59 -1.16
CA GLU A 31 6.68 -2.28 -1.73
C GLU A 31 5.45 -2.00 -0.88
N LEU A 32 4.39 -1.50 -1.51
CA LEU A 32 3.12 -1.21 -0.85
C LEU A 32 2.16 -2.41 -0.98
N VAL A 33 1.62 -2.87 0.15
CA VAL A 33 0.65 -3.98 0.19
C VAL A 33 -0.64 -3.49 0.85
N ASN A 34 -1.72 -3.37 0.07
CA ASN A 34 -3.04 -2.85 0.47
C ASN A 34 -3.02 -1.47 1.15
N VAL A 35 -1.97 -0.69 0.88
CA VAL A 35 -1.79 0.68 1.35
C VAL A 35 -1.43 1.57 0.16
N THR A 36 -1.80 2.84 0.25
CA THR A 36 -1.28 3.89 -0.63
C THR A 36 -0.11 4.57 0.06
N GLY A 37 0.81 5.11 -0.73
CA GLY A 37 1.99 5.77 -0.22
C GLY A 37 2.34 7.01 -1.03
N SER A 38 2.91 8.01 -0.37
CA SER A 38 3.49 9.19 -1.00
C SER A 38 4.67 9.72 -0.18
N VAL A 39 5.59 10.43 -0.83
CA VAL A 39 6.60 11.24 -0.13
C VAL A 39 6.05 12.65 0.05
N VAL A 40 6.05 13.13 1.28
CA VAL A 40 5.55 14.48 1.62
C VAL A 40 6.56 15.18 2.52
N ASN A 41 6.54 16.52 2.54
CA ASN A 41 7.28 17.28 3.52
C ASN A 41 6.45 17.40 4.82
N LEU A 42 7.03 17.00 5.95
CA LEU A 42 6.45 17.14 7.28
C LEU A 42 7.48 17.81 8.19
N ASN A 43 7.16 19.03 8.66
CA ASN A 43 8.04 19.83 9.52
C ASN A 43 9.45 20.04 8.93
N GLY A 44 9.56 20.19 7.61
CA GLY A 44 10.84 20.39 6.93
C GLY A 44 11.55 19.10 6.52
N GLU A 45 11.06 17.93 6.92
CA GLU A 45 11.65 16.62 6.58
C GLU A 45 10.82 15.91 5.51
N GLU A 46 11.48 15.28 4.53
CA GLU A 46 10.80 14.34 3.63
C GLU A 46 10.48 13.03 4.37
N VAL A 47 9.20 12.67 4.38
CA VAL A 47 8.70 11.49 5.08
C VAL A 47 7.84 10.63 4.17
N LEU A 48 7.80 9.33 4.49
CA LEU A 48 6.91 8.38 3.86
C LEU A 48 5.52 8.46 4.52
N LYS A 49 4.55 9.02 3.80
CA LYS A 49 3.14 9.00 4.22
C LYS A 49 2.49 7.72 3.71
N ILE A 50 1.99 6.90 4.62
CA ILE A 50 1.28 5.64 4.32
C ILE A 50 -0.17 5.74 4.80
N GLU A 51 -1.10 5.31 3.96
CA GLU A 51 -2.53 5.32 4.24
C GLU A 51 -3.16 4.00 3.76
N ARG A 52 -4.26 3.58 4.39
CA ARG A 52 -4.99 2.39 3.93
C ARG A 52 -5.54 2.64 2.53
N ASP A 53 -5.37 1.65 1.64
CA ASP A 53 -6.03 1.69 0.34
C ASP A 53 -7.46 1.17 0.47
N LEU A 54 -8.43 2.08 0.53
CA LEU A 54 -9.86 1.76 0.60
C LEU A 54 -10.42 1.15 -0.69
N LYS A 55 -9.67 1.18 -1.81
CA LYS A 55 -10.04 0.48 -3.04
C LYS A 55 -9.56 -0.96 -3.02
N ALA A 56 -8.34 -1.20 -2.57
CA ALA A 56 -7.78 -2.55 -2.48
C ALA A 56 -8.40 -3.35 -1.32
N LEU A 57 -8.62 -2.70 -0.17
CA LEU A 57 -9.19 -3.34 1.02
C LEU A 57 -10.26 -2.42 1.64
N PRO A 58 -11.49 -2.41 1.07
CA PRO A 58 -12.57 -1.51 1.49
C PRO A 58 -13.01 -1.77 2.93
N PHE A 59 -13.63 -0.75 3.54
CA PHE A 59 -14.23 -0.88 4.86
C PHE A 59 -15.72 -1.20 4.71
N ASP A 60 -16.11 -2.46 4.87
CA ASP A 60 -17.52 -2.86 4.91
C ASP A 60 -17.95 -3.08 6.36
N ILE A 61 -18.67 -2.11 6.91
CA ILE A 61 -19.16 -2.14 8.30
C ILE A 61 -20.04 -3.35 8.58
N LYS A 62 -20.75 -3.87 7.56
CA LYS A 62 -21.63 -5.05 7.72
C LYS A 62 -20.84 -6.36 7.71
N HIS A 63 -19.64 -6.36 7.15
CA HIS A 63 -18.81 -7.55 6.95
C HIS A 63 -17.34 -7.28 7.33
N LEU A 64 -17.11 -6.65 8.49
CA LEU A 64 -15.78 -6.24 8.93
C LEU A 64 -14.78 -7.40 8.89
N GLY A 65 -15.13 -8.55 9.46
CA GLY A 65 -14.24 -9.73 9.51
C GLY A 65 -13.75 -10.19 8.12
N ALA A 66 -14.52 -9.99 7.06
CA ALA A 66 -14.11 -10.36 5.70
C ALA A 66 -13.31 -9.26 4.99
N THR A 67 -13.45 -8.00 5.43
CA THR A 67 -12.97 -6.82 4.68
C THR A 67 -11.84 -6.06 5.38
N VAL A 68 -11.63 -6.26 6.68
CA VAL A 68 -10.49 -5.66 7.41
C VAL A 68 -9.32 -6.62 7.59
N ASN A 69 -9.53 -7.91 7.34
CA ASN A 69 -8.50 -8.94 7.47
C ASN A 69 -7.62 -8.97 6.21
N GLY A 70 -6.34 -8.68 6.38
CA GLY A 70 -5.34 -8.73 5.31
C GLY A 70 -4.06 -8.00 5.67
N PRO A 71 -2.95 -8.25 4.96
CA PRO A 71 -1.71 -7.53 5.17
C PRO A 71 -1.87 -6.05 4.76
N LEU A 72 -1.47 -5.13 5.64
CA LEU A 72 -1.43 -3.69 5.39
C LEU A 72 -0.08 -3.15 5.83
N TYR A 73 0.87 -3.01 4.89
CA TYR A 73 2.21 -2.54 5.23
C TYR A 73 2.95 -1.95 4.01
N ALA A 74 3.95 -1.13 4.31
CA ALA A 74 5.02 -0.80 3.39
C ALA A 74 6.25 -1.65 3.77
N LYS A 75 6.75 -2.45 2.83
CA LYS A 75 7.93 -3.31 3.04
C LYS A 75 9.16 -2.67 2.43
N LEU A 76 10.19 -2.43 3.23
CA LEU A 76 11.51 -2.05 2.74
C LEU A 76 12.08 -3.18 1.84
N LYS A 77 12.55 -2.81 0.66
CA LYS A 77 13.08 -3.73 -0.35
C LYS A 77 14.60 -3.79 -0.31
N ASN A 78 15.14 -4.89 -0.82
CA ASN A 78 16.58 -5.10 -0.99
C ASN A 78 17.35 -4.96 0.34
N THR A 79 16.71 -5.38 1.43
CA THR A 79 17.31 -5.42 2.77
C THR A 79 17.11 -6.83 3.31
N ASP A 80 18.21 -7.46 3.68
CA ASP A 80 18.23 -8.72 4.42
C ASP A 80 18.58 -8.38 5.87
N PHE A 81 17.64 -8.60 6.79
CA PHE A 81 17.77 -8.18 8.19
C PHE A 81 17.66 -9.40 9.09
N GLU A 82 18.79 -9.81 9.66
CA GLU A 82 18.85 -10.95 10.59
C GLU A 82 18.98 -10.47 12.05
N ASN A 83 20.06 -9.74 12.36
CA ASN A 83 20.30 -9.13 13.67
C ASN A 83 20.63 -7.65 13.49
N GLY A 84 20.04 -6.77 14.30
CA GLY A 84 20.34 -5.35 14.23
C GLY A 84 19.35 -4.48 15.01
N THR A 85 19.40 -3.18 14.73
CA THR A 85 18.50 -2.19 15.32
C THR A 85 17.69 -1.52 14.22
N ILE A 86 16.37 -1.41 14.43
CA ILE A 86 15.47 -0.64 13.57
C ILE A 86 15.10 0.62 14.34
N GLU A 87 15.56 1.78 13.87
CA GLU A 87 15.20 3.08 14.41
C GLU A 87 14.21 3.78 13.49
N VAL A 88 13.08 4.19 14.05
CA VAL A 88 12.04 4.89 13.29
C VAL A 88 11.45 6.02 14.12
N LYS A 89 11.09 7.10 13.43
CA LYS A 89 10.29 8.18 13.97
C LYS A 89 8.94 8.17 13.27
N VAL A 90 7.89 7.98 14.04
CA VAL A 90 6.57 7.67 13.50
C VAL A 90 5.54 8.64 14.03
N LEU A 91 4.65 9.09 13.16
CA LEU A 91 3.46 9.86 13.50
C LEU A 91 2.21 9.06 13.13
N SER A 92 1.51 8.53 14.14
CA SER A 92 0.22 7.85 13.97
C SER A 92 -0.93 8.82 14.13
N ARG A 93 -1.83 8.88 13.15
CA ARG A 93 -3.06 9.70 13.20
C ARG A 93 -4.21 8.96 12.54
N ILE A 94 -5.38 9.07 13.16
CA ILE A 94 -6.65 8.68 12.49
C ILE A 94 -6.93 9.74 11.42
N GLN A 95 -7.31 9.30 10.22
CA GLN A 95 -7.63 10.20 9.11
C GLN A 95 -8.89 11.03 9.42
N LYS A 96 -8.88 12.29 9.00
CA LYS A 96 -10.08 13.13 9.01
C LYS A 96 -11.09 12.53 8.03
N ASN A 97 -12.31 12.26 8.50
CA ASN A 97 -13.38 11.58 7.75
C ASN A 97 -13.14 10.09 7.49
N THR A 98 -12.61 9.37 8.48
CA THR A 98 -12.56 7.89 8.41
C THR A 98 -13.97 7.32 8.15
N PRO A 99 -14.12 6.32 7.25
CA PRO A 99 -15.41 5.67 7.02
C PRO A 99 -15.87 4.82 8.22
N TYR A 100 -15.00 4.61 9.21
CA TYR A 100 -15.30 3.83 10.40
C TYR A 100 -15.06 4.66 11.68
N PRO A 101 -16.12 5.04 12.42
CA PRO A 101 -16.00 5.90 13.60
C PRO A 101 -15.09 5.33 14.70
N ASP A 102 -15.10 4.02 14.89
CA ASP A 102 -14.31 3.34 15.92
C ASP A 102 -12.90 2.96 15.43
N SER A 103 -12.36 3.70 14.46
CA SER A 103 -11.00 3.49 13.95
C SER A 103 -9.96 3.70 15.05
N TRP A 104 -8.95 2.84 15.09
CA TRP A 104 -7.80 3.01 15.97
C TRP A 104 -6.54 3.31 15.16
N GLY A 105 -5.70 4.19 15.71
CA GLY A 105 -4.35 4.39 15.19
C GLY A 105 -3.44 3.30 15.72
N PHE A 106 -2.94 2.42 14.86
CA PHE A 106 -1.92 1.43 15.20
C PHE A 106 -0.78 1.51 14.19
N ILE A 107 0.45 1.48 14.70
CA ILE A 107 1.65 1.33 13.87
C ILE A 107 2.54 0.29 14.52
N GLY A 108 2.89 -0.74 13.75
CA GLY A 108 3.76 -1.83 14.15
C GLY A 108 4.98 -1.92 13.25
N LEU A 109 6.06 -2.48 13.80
CA LEU A 109 7.23 -2.92 13.06
C LEU A 109 7.22 -4.45 13.02
N ALA A 110 7.52 -5.01 11.86
CA ALA A 110 7.70 -6.44 11.68
C ALA A 110 8.96 -6.68 10.86
N PHE A 111 9.77 -7.62 11.31
CA PHE A 111 10.93 -8.12 10.60
C PHE A 111 10.90 -9.65 10.65
N ARG A 112 11.53 -10.30 9.68
CA ARG A 112 11.68 -11.75 9.59
C ARG A 112 12.96 -12.08 8.85
#